data_AF-A0A2T2USI2-F1
#
_entry.id   AF-A0A2T2USI2-F1
#
_cell.length_a   1.000
_cell.length_b   1.000
_cell.length_c   1.000
_cell.angle_alpha   90.00
_cell.angle_beta   90.00
_cell.angle_gamma   90.00
#
_symmetry.space_group_name_H-M   'P 1'
#
loop_
_entity.id
_entity.type
_entity.pdbx_description
1 polymer ?
#
loop_
_entity_poly.entity_id
_entity_poly.type
_entity_poly.pdbx_seq_one_letter_code
_entity_poly.pdbx_strand_id
1 'polypeptide(L)'
;MSTPATDDPTAEREPTTPDDADLDSVEPEPIAPSGDGDPGFVELPVVENTNKNKRGRRPDWLRVSLPQGETYNDVRETVEEHDLHTVCESANCPNMGECWSRGTATFMILGDVCTRSCGFCAVKTGRPQDGLDWDEPRRVADAVDKMDLDHAVITSVNRDEREDGGAPIFAEVIERIHDLGATCEVLTPDFRGMREPCETVFEAEPDIFNHNVETVPSLYRRVRPQANYERSLKVLKWAKEEGLRTKSGIMVGLGETKEEVLEIMDDFVDIGLDVMTIGQYMQPTEHHLPVEAWIEPEVFDWYKQVGEEKGIDHVESSPLTRSSYHAEEHV
;
A
#
# COMPACT_ATOMS: atom_id res chain seq x y z
N MET A 1 44.03 -52.19 -20.41
CA MET A 1 42.73 -52.79 -20.77
C MET A 1 41.90 -52.70 -19.51
N SER A 2 40.93 -51.79 -19.34
CA SER A 2 39.95 -51.25 -20.31
C SER A 2 39.75 -49.75 -20.11
N THR A 3 39.39 -49.06 -21.19
CA THR A 3 38.97 -47.65 -21.26
C THR A 3 37.67 -47.41 -20.47
N PRO A 4 37.47 -46.23 -19.83
CA PRO A 4 36.17 -45.85 -19.32
C PRO A 4 35.24 -45.52 -20.50
N ALA A 5 34.01 -46.01 -20.44
CA ALA A 5 32.98 -45.72 -21.41
C ALA A 5 32.64 -44.23 -21.37
N THR A 6 32.59 -43.61 -22.54
CA THR A 6 32.06 -42.26 -22.76
C THR A 6 30.55 -42.31 -22.62
N ASP A 7 30.00 -41.60 -21.64
CA ASP A 7 28.56 -41.37 -21.54
C ASP A 7 28.07 -40.53 -22.72
N ASP A 8 27.11 -41.06 -23.46
CA ASP A 8 26.43 -40.41 -24.57
C ASP A 8 25.40 -39.40 -24.01
N PRO A 9 25.53 -38.10 -24.27
CA PRO A 9 24.65 -37.07 -23.72
C PRO A 9 23.26 -37.02 -24.37
N THR A 10 22.92 -37.96 -25.26
CA THR A 10 21.63 -37.97 -25.99
C THR A 10 20.62 -39.03 -25.55
N ALA A 11 20.92 -39.82 -24.52
CA ALA A 11 19.92 -40.75 -23.96
C ALA A 11 18.92 -40.01 -23.06
N GLU A 12 17.66 -39.93 -23.49
CA GLU A 12 16.53 -39.47 -22.67
C GLU A 12 16.48 -40.29 -21.38
N ARG A 13 16.89 -39.70 -20.26
CA ARG A 13 16.73 -40.31 -18.93
C ARG A 13 15.32 -40.02 -18.45
N GLU A 14 14.50 -41.06 -18.33
CA GLU A 14 13.20 -40.95 -17.65
C GLU A 14 13.42 -40.47 -16.20
N PRO A 15 12.57 -39.57 -15.67
CA PRO A 15 12.72 -39.07 -14.31
C PRO A 15 12.50 -40.20 -13.31
N THR A 16 13.51 -40.47 -12.48
CA THR A 16 13.44 -41.41 -11.36
C THR A 16 12.48 -40.90 -10.29
N THR A 17 11.60 -41.78 -9.82
CA THR A 17 10.74 -41.53 -8.66
C THR A 17 11.52 -41.73 -7.36
N PRO A 18 11.05 -41.20 -6.22
CA PRO A 18 11.73 -41.37 -4.93
C PRO A 18 11.97 -42.84 -4.53
N ASP A 19 11.14 -43.76 -5.03
CA ASP A 19 11.26 -45.20 -4.78
C ASP A 19 12.32 -45.89 -5.66
N ASP A 20 12.80 -45.24 -6.72
CA ASP A 20 13.87 -45.74 -7.59
C ASP A 20 15.28 -45.46 -7.03
N ALA A 21 15.37 -44.67 -5.95
CA ALA A 21 16.61 -44.37 -5.26
C ALA A 21 16.91 -45.43 -4.19
N ASP A 22 17.97 -46.21 -4.37
CA ASP A 22 18.48 -47.13 -3.35
C ASP A 22 19.20 -46.33 -2.24
N LEU A 23 18.42 -45.72 -1.36
CA LEU A 23 18.89 -44.86 -0.27
C LEU A 23 19.78 -45.60 0.73
N ASP A 24 19.70 -46.94 0.79
CA ASP A 24 20.52 -47.78 1.67
C ASP A 24 21.95 -47.97 1.13
N SER A 25 22.21 -47.62 -0.13
CA SER A 25 23.52 -47.70 -0.77
C SER A 25 24.38 -46.43 -0.64
N VAL A 26 23.79 -45.33 -0.13
CA VAL A 26 24.49 -44.05 0.02
C VAL A 26 25.14 -43.98 1.40
N GLU A 27 26.47 -43.90 1.45
CA GLU A 27 27.17 -43.64 2.71
C GLU A 27 26.72 -42.27 3.25
N PRO A 28 26.16 -42.19 4.48
CA PRO A 28 25.73 -40.92 5.03
C PRO A 28 26.94 -40.02 5.20
N GLU A 29 26.92 -38.86 4.54
CA GLU A 29 27.90 -37.82 4.81
C GLU A 29 27.83 -37.43 6.29
N PRO A 30 28.98 -37.21 6.96
CA PRO A 30 28.98 -36.80 8.35
C PRO A 30 28.20 -35.50 8.49
N ILE A 31 27.07 -35.58 9.20
CA ILE A 31 26.24 -34.43 9.54
C ILE A 31 27.11 -33.49 10.38
N ALA A 32 27.39 -32.30 9.85
CA ALA A 32 28.07 -31.25 10.60
C ALA A 32 27.31 -30.98 11.91
N PRO A 33 28.03 -30.68 13.02
CA PRO A 33 27.46 -30.61 14.36
C PRO A 33 26.19 -29.75 14.41
N SER A 34 25.07 -30.42 14.71
CA SER A 34 23.74 -29.85 14.83
C SER A 34 23.45 -29.56 16.31
N GLY A 35 23.93 -28.42 16.80
CA GLY A 35 23.58 -27.98 18.15
C GLY A 35 24.16 -26.64 18.54
N ASP A 36 23.36 -25.87 19.29
CA ASP A 36 23.76 -24.64 19.94
C ASP A 36 25.01 -24.88 20.83
N GLY A 37 26.15 -24.31 20.45
CA GLY A 37 27.39 -24.37 21.24
C GLY A 37 28.63 -24.92 20.54
N ASP A 38 28.57 -25.25 19.24
CA ASP A 38 29.76 -25.66 18.47
C ASP A 38 30.61 -24.44 18.05
N PRO A 39 31.96 -24.46 18.18
CA PRO A 39 32.83 -23.30 17.93
C PRO A 39 32.92 -22.86 16.46
N GLY A 40 32.18 -23.51 15.56
CA GLY A 40 32.01 -23.12 14.15
C GLY A 40 30.66 -22.48 13.81
N PHE A 41 29.80 -22.23 14.81
CA PHE A 41 28.51 -21.57 14.56
C PHE A 41 28.73 -20.15 14.05
N VAL A 42 28.22 -19.85 12.85
CA VAL A 42 28.08 -18.47 12.39
C VAL A 42 27.06 -17.83 13.33
N GLU A 43 27.53 -17.06 14.31
CA GLU A 43 26.64 -16.20 15.10
C GLU A 43 25.85 -15.36 14.10
N LEU A 44 24.54 -15.58 14.07
CA LEU A 44 23.66 -14.68 13.33
C LEU A 44 23.92 -13.28 13.89
N PRO A 45 24.20 -12.28 13.05
CA PRO A 45 24.45 -10.94 13.53
C PRO A 45 23.24 -10.50 14.36
N VAL A 46 23.48 -10.27 15.65
CA VAL A 46 22.48 -9.66 16.53
C VAL A 46 22.29 -8.25 15.99
N VAL A 47 21.19 -8.04 15.27
CA VAL A 47 20.82 -6.72 14.79
C VAL A 47 20.52 -5.88 16.03
N GLU A 48 21.38 -4.91 16.32
CA GLU A 48 21.15 -3.98 17.42
C GLU A 48 19.80 -3.29 17.20
N ASN A 49 18.98 -3.23 18.25
CA ASN A 49 17.75 -2.47 18.20
C ASN A 49 18.11 -0.98 18.25
N THR A 50 18.22 -0.36 17.07
CA THR A 50 18.53 1.07 16.91
C THR A 50 17.33 1.97 17.20
N ASN A 51 16.14 1.41 17.47
CA ASN A 51 14.95 2.20 17.76
C ASN A 51 15.08 2.90 19.11
N LYS A 52 15.26 4.23 19.05
CA LYS A 52 15.41 5.10 20.23
C LYS A 52 14.07 5.45 20.89
N ASN A 53 12.93 5.13 20.26
CA ASN A 53 11.62 5.45 20.81
C ASN A 53 11.28 4.53 21.97
N LYS A 54 11.04 5.13 23.14
CA LYS A 54 10.51 4.41 24.30
C LYS A 54 9.05 4.07 24.01
N ARG A 55 8.70 2.77 24.08
CA ARG A 55 7.31 2.28 24.01
C ARG A 55 6.40 3.15 24.89
N GLY A 56 5.32 3.69 24.30
CA GLY A 56 4.21 4.30 25.05
C GLY A 56 4.16 5.82 25.20
N ARG A 57 4.98 6.61 24.50
CA ARG A 57 4.90 8.09 24.56
C ARG A 57 4.54 8.72 23.22
N ARG A 58 3.32 8.44 22.73
CA ARG A 58 2.72 9.20 21.61
C ARG A 58 2.67 10.68 22.03
N PRO A 59 3.23 11.60 21.23
CA PRO A 59 3.17 13.03 21.49
C PRO A 59 1.74 13.56 21.66
N ASP A 60 1.60 14.65 22.42
CA ASP A 60 0.28 15.25 22.70
C ASP A 60 -0.40 15.78 21.43
N TRP A 61 0.37 16.32 20.47
CA TRP A 61 -0.15 16.86 19.20
C TRP A 61 -0.70 15.80 18.24
N LEU A 62 -0.44 14.52 18.50
CA LEU A 62 -1.02 13.42 17.74
C LEU A 62 -2.30 12.89 18.40
N ARG A 63 -2.72 13.39 19.56
CA ARG A 63 -3.96 12.90 20.19
C ARG A 63 -5.18 13.48 19.48
N VAL A 64 -6.06 12.58 19.06
CA VAL A 64 -7.37 12.93 18.48
C VAL A 64 -8.49 12.45 19.39
N SER A 65 -9.65 13.09 19.26
CA SER A 65 -10.89 12.60 19.86
C SER A 65 -11.33 11.32 19.16
N LEU A 66 -11.89 10.38 19.91
CA LEU A 66 -12.51 9.20 19.30
C LEU A 66 -13.75 9.62 18.51
N PRO A 67 -13.97 9.03 17.31
CA PRO A 67 -15.15 9.32 16.51
C PRO A 67 -16.42 8.93 17.27
N GLN A 68 -17.35 9.87 17.37
CA GLN A 68 -18.61 9.74 18.07
C GLN A 68 -19.67 10.56 17.33
N GLY A 69 -20.89 10.06 17.23
CA GLY A 69 -22.00 10.79 16.61
C GLY A 69 -22.97 9.87 15.87
N GLU A 70 -24.12 10.42 15.49
CA GLU A 70 -25.15 9.73 14.70
C GLU A 70 -24.63 9.41 13.30
N THR A 71 -24.08 10.41 12.60
CA THR A 71 -23.41 10.24 11.29
C THR A 71 -22.36 9.13 11.29
N TYR A 72 -21.59 8.98 12.37
CA TYR A 72 -20.62 7.90 12.47
C TYR A 72 -21.27 6.51 12.49
N ASN A 73 -22.36 6.36 13.26
CA ASN A 73 -23.07 5.09 13.34
C ASN A 73 -23.78 4.77 12.03
N ASP A 74 -24.36 5.76 11.36
CA ASP A 74 -25.09 5.59 10.10
C ASP A 74 -24.17 5.10 8.97
N VAL A 75 -22.97 5.69 8.87
CA VAL A 75 -21.96 5.25 7.90
C VAL A 75 -21.50 3.84 8.20
N ARG A 76 -21.18 3.55 9.46
CA ARG A 76 -20.74 2.21 9.87
C ARG A 76 -21.82 1.16 9.60
N GLU A 77 -23.08 1.43 9.94
CA GLU A 77 -24.20 0.53 9.67
C GLU A 77 -24.36 0.32 8.16
N THR A 78 -24.21 1.37 7.35
CA THR A 78 -24.28 1.27 5.89
C THR A 78 -23.17 0.39 5.31
N VAL A 79 -21.93 0.53 5.79
CA VAL A 79 -20.80 -0.31 5.38
C VAL A 79 -21.06 -1.78 5.76
N GLU A 80 -21.54 -2.04 6.98
CA GLU A 80 -21.87 -3.38 7.47
C GLU A 80 -23.05 -4.00 6.67
N GLU A 81 -24.11 -3.24 6.38
CA GLU A 81 -25.27 -3.68 5.62
C GLU A 81 -24.97 -4.07 4.17
N HIS A 82 -24.00 -3.39 3.55
CA HIS A 82 -23.62 -3.60 2.16
C HIS A 82 -22.46 -4.59 1.98
N ASP A 83 -22.00 -5.23 3.06
CA ASP A 83 -20.86 -6.15 3.06
C ASP A 83 -19.64 -5.52 2.35
N LEU A 84 -19.32 -4.29 2.78
CA LEU A 84 -18.21 -3.50 2.27
C LEU A 84 -17.10 -3.40 3.33
N HIS A 85 -15.92 -3.00 2.87
CA HIS A 85 -14.80 -2.66 3.75
C HIS A 85 -14.43 -1.20 3.59
N THR A 86 -13.97 -0.59 4.69
CA THR A 86 -13.31 0.71 4.65
C THR A 86 -11.87 0.58 5.14
N VAL A 87 -10.97 1.32 4.49
CA VAL A 87 -9.60 1.47 5.01
C VAL A 87 -9.60 2.21 6.35
N CYS A 88 -10.60 3.09 6.53
CA CYS A 88 -10.87 3.83 7.75
C CYS A 88 -10.92 2.91 8.97
N GLU A 89 -11.77 1.88 8.92
CA GLU A 89 -11.93 0.91 10.02
C GLU A 89 -10.73 -0.03 10.10
N SER A 90 -10.28 -0.56 8.96
CA SER A 90 -9.17 -1.51 8.89
C SER A 90 -7.86 -0.94 9.46
N ALA A 91 -7.64 0.37 9.28
CA ALA A 91 -6.45 1.08 9.76
C ALA A 91 -6.65 1.82 11.10
N ASN A 92 -7.82 1.71 11.74
CA ASN A 92 -8.18 2.50 12.93
C ASN A 92 -7.89 4.00 12.74
N CYS A 93 -8.38 4.55 11.63
CA CYS A 93 -8.01 5.90 11.21
C CYS A 93 -8.43 6.94 12.26
N PRO A 94 -7.54 7.85 12.68
CA PRO A 94 -7.89 8.90 13.64
C PRO A 94 -8.90 9.92 13.10
N ASN A 95 -9.08 10.00 11.77
CA ASN A 95 -9.81 11.07 11.10
C ASN A 95 -11.25 10.67 10.71
N MET A 96 -11.70 9.45 11.02
CA MET A 96 -12.98 8.91 10.53
C MET A 96 -14.18 9.82 10.83
N GLY A 97 -14.28 10.31 12.07
CA GLY A 97 -15.39 11.15 12.48
C GLY A 97 -15.45 12.48 11.73
N GLU A 98 -14.28 13.05 11.41
CA GLU A 98 -14.20 14.28 10.63
C GLU A 98 -14.56 14.01 9.16
N CYS A 99 -13.86 13.08 8.50
CA CYS A 99 -14.08 12.76 7.09
C CYS A 99 -15.56 12.44 6.80
N TRP A 100 -16.17 11.57 7.59
CA TRP A 100 -17.56 11.16 7.39
C TRP A 100 -18.55 12.31 7.65
N SER A 101 -18.22 13.24 8.53
CA SER A 101 -19.05 14.45 8.75
C SER A 101 -18.96 15.46 7.60
N ARG A 102 -17.93 15.37 6.75
CA ARG A 102 -17.72 16.23 5.58
C ARG A 102 -18.32 15.65 4.29
N GLY A 103 -19.00 14.50 4.36
CA GLY A 103 -19.54 13.85 3.16
C GLY A 103 -18.48 13.12 2.32
N THR A 104 -17.38 12.69 2.96
CA THR A 104 -16.31 11.92 2.30
C THR A 104 -16.09 10.58 3.01
N ALA A 105 -16.00 9.49 2.25
CA ALA A 105 -15.63 8.17 2.78
C ALA A 105 -14.63 7.46 1.87
N THR A 106 -13.84 6.55 2.44
CA THR A 106 -12.88 5.74 1.70
C THR A 106 -13.25 4.28 1.75
N PHE A 107 -13.69 3.75 0.62
CA PHE A 107 -14.06 2.34 0.45
C PHE A 107 -12.84 1.53 0.01
N MET A 108 -12.70 0.33 0.55
CA MET A 108 -11.68 -0.63 0.19
C MET A 108 -12.33 -1.81 -0.52
N ILE A 109 -12.15 -1.86 -1.85
CA ILE A 109 -12.69 -2.91 -2.71
C ILE A 109 -11.71 -4.10 -2.83
N LEU A 110 -12.17 -5.18 -3.45
CA LEU A 110 -11.44 -6.44 -3.68
C LEU A 110 -11.18 -7.26 -2.41
N GLY A 111 -11.91 -6.98 -1.33
CA GLY A 111 -11.85 -7.67 -0.03
C GLY A 111 -10.91 -7.04 0.99
N ASP A 112 -10.62 -7.78 2.07
CA ASP A 112 -9.79 -7.33 3.20
C ASP A 112 -8.45 -8.11 3.36
N VAL A 113 -8.12 -8.96 2.38
CA VAL A 113 -6.90 -9.77 2.34
C VAL A 113 -6.02 -9.37 1.14
N CYS A 114 -4.81 -8.92 1.43
CA CYS A 114 -3.85 -8.42 0.46
C CYS A 114 -2.76 -9.45 0.16
N THR A 115 -2.39 -9.61 -1.12
CA THR A 115 -1.27 -10.48 -1.54
C THR A 115 0.11 -9.97 -1.11
N ARG A 116 0.20 -8.73 -0.61
CA ARG A 116 1.44 -8.08 -0.18
C ARG A 116 1.49 -7.90 1.34
N SER A 117 2.71 -7.68 1.84
CA SER A 117 3.01 -7.58 3.26
C SER A 117 3.84 -6.32 3.55
N CYS A 118 3.29 -5.15 3.21
CA CYS A 118 3.93 -3.88 3.51
C CYS A 118 4.10 -3.73 5.02
N GLY A 119 5.31 -3.39 5.50
CA GLY A 119 5.65 -3.42 6.92
C GLY A 119 4.89 -2.39 7.78
N PHE A 120 4.19 -1.44 7.15
CA PHE A 120 3.40 -0.40 7.79
C PHE A 120 1.88 -0.68 7.78
N CYS A 121 1.41 -1.61 6.94
CA CYS A 121 0.00 -1.73 6.59
C CYS A 121 -0.72 -2.74 7.48
N ALA A 122 -1.87 -2.36 8.04
CA ALA A 122 -2.67 -3.18 8.96
C ALA A 122 -3.59 -4.20 8.25
N VAL A 123 -3.71 -4.14 6.92
CA VAL A 123 -4.53 -5.06 6.13
C VAL A 123 -3.95 -6.47 6.21
N LYS A 124 -4.82 -7.48 6.31
CA LYS A 124 -4.40 -8.88 6.44
C LYS A 124 -3.60 -9.31 5.21
N THR A 125 -2.44 -9.93 5.42
CA THR A 125 -1.70 -10.56 4.32
C THR A 125 -2.20 -11.98 4.08
N GLY A 126 -2.46 -12.31 2.83
CA GLY A 126 -2.83 -13.66 2.41
C GLY A 126 -3.12 -13.73 0.92
N ARG A 127 -3.49 -14.92 0.45
CA ARG A 127 -4.03 -15.08 -0.90
C ARG A 127 -5.55 -15.18 -0.79
N PRO A 128 -6.32 -14.23 -1.35
CA PRO A 128 -7.77 -14.37 -1.45
C PRO A 128 -8.12 -15.70 -2.10
N GLN A 129 -9.00 -16.47 -1.45
CA GLN A 129 -9.43 -17.79 -1.95
C GLN A 129 -10.61 -17.66 -2.90
N ASP A 130 -11.43 -16.65 -2.68
CA ASP A 130 -12.60 -16.35 -3.48
C ASP A 130 -12.22 -15.53 -4.73
N GLY A 131 -13.06 -15.65 -5.76
CA GLY A 131 -12.92 -14.87 -6.99
C GLY A 131 -13.10 -13.35 -6.76
N LEU A 132 -13.24 -12.60 -7.84
CA LEU A 132 -13.74 -11.23 -7.72
C LEU A 132 -15.24 -11.27 -7.43
N ASP A 133 -15.68 -10.44 -6.50
CA ASP A 133 -17.09 -10.12 -6.37
C ASP A 133 -17.44 -9.05 -7.40
N TRP A 134 -18.05 -9.47 -8.50
CA TRP A 134 -18.45 -8.58 -9.59
C TRP A 134 -19.66 -7.70 -9.27
N ASP A 135 -20.35 -7.94 -8.14
CA ASP A 135 -21.45 -7.08 -7.68
C ASP A 135 -20.99 -6.04 -6.64
N GLU A 136 -19.73 -6.11 -6.20
CA GLU A 136 -19.13 -5.12 -5.29
C GLU A 136 -19.27 -3.67 -5.81
N PRO A 137 -19.06 -3.36 -7.11
CA PRO A 137 -19.26 -2.00 -7.63
C PRO A 137 -20.67 -1.43 -7.40
N ARG A 138 -21.71 -2.27 -7.55
CA ARG A 138 -23.09 -1.85 -7.29
C ARG A 138 -23.27 -1.49 -5.82
N ARG A 139 -22.74 -2.31 -4.90
CA ARG A 139 -22.88 -2.09 -3.46
C ARG A 139 -22.13 -0.84 -3.00
N VAL A 140 -20.95 -0.56 -3.58
CA VAL A 140 -20.24 0.69 -3.34
C VAL A 140 -21.08 1.89 -3.78
N ALA A 141 -21.67 1.85 -4.98
CA ALA A 141 -22.53 2.93 -5.46
C ALA A 141 -23.78 3.12 -4.59
N ASP A 142 -24.44 2.03 -4.17
CA ASP A 142 -25.59 2.09 -3.25
C ASP A 142 -25.20 2.72 -1.90
N ALA A 143 -23.99 2.42 -1.39
CA ALA A 143 -23.49 3.03 -0.16
C ALA A 143 -23.17 4.53 -0.35
N VAL A 144 -22.57 4.91 -1.47
CA VAL A 144 -22.29 6.32 -1.84
C VAL A 144 -23.58 7.13 -1.92
N ASP A 145 -24.61 6.61 -2.60
CA ASP A 145 -25.93 7.25 -2.74
C ASP A 145 -26.65 7.35 -1.37
N LYS A 146 -26.67 6.26 -0.59
CA LYS A 146 -27.29 6.25 0.74
C LYS A 146 -26.64 7.24 1.71
N MET A 147 -25.33 7.44 1.56
CA MET A 147 -24.55 8.36 2.39
C MET A 147 -24.56 9.81 1.87
N ASP A 148 -25.14 10.07 0.69
CA ASP A 148 -25.21 11.40 0.05
C ASP A 148 -23.81 12.05 -0.06
N LEU A 149 -22.82 11.27 -0.53
CA LEU A 149 -21.42 11.73 -0.62
C LEU A 149 -21.20 12.60 -1.86
N ASP A 150 -20.58 13.76 -1.67
CA ASP A 150 -20.12 14.62 -2.76
C ASP A 150 -18.83 14.06 -3.43
N HIS A 151 -18.00 13.38 -2.63
CA HIS A 151 -16.72 12.84 -3.05
C HIS A 151 -16.45 11.47 -2.41
N ALA A 152 -16.14 10.47 -3.24
CA ALA A 152 -15.83 9.12 -2.81
C ALA A 152 -14.37 8.77 -3.13
N VAL A 153 -13.65 8.20 -2.16
CA VAL A 153 -12.30 7.68 -2.37
C VAL A 153 -12.34 6.16 -2.43
N ILE A 154 -11.80 5.57 -3.48
CA ILE A 154 -11.82 4.13 -3.71
C ILE A 154 -10.39 3.61 -3.68
N THR A 155 -10.10 2.68 -2.77
CA THR A 155 -8.81 1.98 -2.71
C THR A 155 -9.04 0.48 -2.73
N SER A 156 -7.96 -0.30 -2.82
CA SER A 156 -8.07 -1.76 -2.79
C SER A 156 -6.90 -2.42 -2.08
N VAL A 157 -7.12 -3.68 -1.74
CA VAL A 157 -6.01 -4.61 -1.52
C VAL A 157 -5.30 -4.95 -2.83
N ASN A 158 -4.07 -5.47 -2.75
CA ASN A 158 -3.39 -5.98 -3.94
C ASN A 158 -3.93 -7.38 -4.27
N ARG A 159 -4.19 -7.61 -5.56
CA ARG A 159 -4.64 -8.88 -6.14
C ARG A 159 -3.61 -9.43 -7.13
N ASP A 160 -2.37 -9.62 -6.66
CA ASP A 160 -1.25 -10.05 -7.53
C ASP A 160 -1.44 -11.47 -8.11
N GLU A 161 -2.38 -12.25 -7.59
CA GLU A 161 -2.73 -13.57 -8.13
C GLU A 161 -3.53 -13.49 -9.44
N ARG A 162 -4.00 -12.29 -9.84
CA ARG A 162 -4.68 -12.03 -11.11
C ARG A 162 -3.77 -11.30 -12.09
N GLU A 163 -4.04 -11.43 -13.38
CA GLU A 163 -3.32 -10.69 -14.43
C GLU A 163 -3.72 -9.20 -14.44
N ASP A 164 -5.03 -8.94 -14.34
CA ASP A 164 -5.63 -7.60 -14.34
C ASP A 164 -5.53 -6.84 -13.01
N GLY A 165 -5.05 -7.49 -11.94
CA GLY A 165 -4.93 -6.90 -10.60
C GLY A 165 -6.23 -6.37 -9.99
N GLY A 166 -7.40 -6.69 -10.57
CA GLY A 166 -8.70 -6.14 -10.16
C GLY A 166 -9.09 -4.79 -10.78
N ALA A 167 -8.34 -4.28 -11.76
CA ALA A 167 -8.64 -3.02 -12.44
C ALA A 167 -10.07 -2.87 -12.99
N PRO A 168 -10.73 -3.92 -13.52
CA PRO A 168 -12.12 -3.79 -13.99
C PRO A 168 -13.13 -3.37 -12.91
N ILE A 169 -12.90 -3.76 -11.64
CA ILE A 169 -13.78 -3.36 -10.52
C ILE A 169 -13.57 -1.88 -10.20
N PHE A 170 -12.34 -1.36 -10.26
CA PHE A 170 -12.10 0.07 -10.13
C PHE A 170 -12.85 0.86 -11.20
N ALA A 171 -12.72 0.46 -12.47
CA ALA A 171 -13.40 1.12 -13.58
C ALA A 171 -14.92 1.16 -13.40
N GLU A 172 -15.54 0.01 -13.08
CA GLU A 172 -16.99 -0.05 -12.87
C GLU A 172 -17.46 0.77 -11.66
N VAL A 173 -16.66 0.84 -10.59
CA VAL A 173 -16.98 1.70 -9.43
C VAL A 173 -16.95 3.18 -9.83
N ILE A 174 -15.93 3.61 -10.59
CA ILE A 174 -15.82 5.01 -11.03
C ILE A 174 -17.04 5.40 -11.86
N GLU A 175 -17.38 4.61 -12.89
CA GLU A 175 -18.53 4.87 -13.76
C GLU A 175 -19.84 5.00 -12.96
N ARG A 176 -20.05 4.11 -11.99
CA ARG A 176 -21.26 4.14 -11.15
C ARG A 176 -21.30 5.34 -10.22
N ILE A 177 -20.17 5.80 -9.70
CA ILE A 177 -20.10 6.99 -8.84
C ILE A 177 -20.39 8.25 -9.68
N HIS A 178 -19.87 8.34 -10.90
CA HIS A 178 -20.17 9.43 -11.82
C HIS A 178 -21.65 9.45 -12.24
N ASP A 179 -22.29 8.30 -12.42
CA ASP A 179 -23.73 8.20 -12.70
C ASP A 179 -24.60 8.78 -11.57
N LEU A 180 -24.10 8.80 -10.33
CA LEU A 180 -24.74 9.45 -9.18
C LEU A 180 -24.50 10.97 -9.13
N GLY A 181 -23.56 11.48 -9.94
CA GLY A 181 -23.15 12.89 -9.96
C GLY A 181 -22.13 13.27 -8.88
N ALA A 182 -21.51 12.29 -8.23
CA ALA A 182 -20.43 12.49 -7.26
C ALA A 182 -19.05 12.38 -7.95
N THR A 183 -18.02 12.92 -7.30
CA THR A 183 -16.62 12.84 -7.77
C THR A 183 -15.91 11.63 -7.16
N CYS A 184 -14.93 11.07 -7.88
CA CYS A 184 -14.23 9.84 -7.52
C CYS A 184 -12.70 10.01 -7.53
N GLU A 185 -12.06 9.85 -6.36
CA GLU A 185 -10.61 9.63 -6.26
C GLU A 185 -10.32 8.13 -6.18
N VAL A 186 -9.37 7.63 -6.97
CA VAL A 186 -8.89 6.24 -6.83
C VAL A 186 -7.49 6.21 -6.25
N LEU A 187 -7.27 5.41 -5.20
CA LEU A 187 -5.95 5.08 -4.65
C LEU A 187 -5.59 3.65 -5.04
N THR A 188 -4.83 3.50 -6.13
CA THR A 188 -4.60 2.20 -6.76
C THR A 188 -3.33 1.49 -6.26
N PRO A 189 -3.28 0.16 -6.37
CA PRO A 189 -2.03 -0.61 -6.45
C PRO A 189 -1.09 -0.12 -7.57
N ASP A 190 0.14 -0.65 -7.59
CA ASP A 190 1.09 -0.41 -8.70
C ASP A 190 0.82 -1.31 -9.92
N PHE A 191 -0.19 -2.19 -9.85
CA PHE A 191 -0.51 -3.24 -10.83
C PHE A 191 0.71 -4.03 -11.33
N ARG A 192 1.74 -4.20 -10.47
CA ARG A 192 3.06 -4.78 -10.80
C ARG A 192 3.81 -4.06 -11.93
N GLY A 193 3.40 -2.85 -12.27
CA GLY A 193 3.97 -2.05 -13.37
C GLY A 193 3.47 -2.48 -14.75
N MET A 194 2.36 -3.20 -14.81
CA MET A 194 1.66 -3.54 -16.05
C MET A 194 0.86 -2.32 -16.50
N ARG A 195 0.94 -1.96 -17.79
CA ARG A 195 0.30 -0.76 -18.30
C ARG A 195 -1.19 -1.00 -18.56
N GLU A 196 -1.55 -2.18 -19.04
CA GLU A 196 -2.91 -2.53 -19.43
C GLU A 196 -3.94 -2.41 -18.27
N PRO A 197 -3.65 -2.88 -17.04
CA PRO A 197 -4.54 -2.63 -15.91
C PRO A 197 -4.63 -1.15 -15.51
N CYS A 198 -3.54 -0.39 -15.66
CA CYS A 198 -3.56 1.04 -15.39
C CYS A 198 -4.46 1.75 -16.42
N GLU A 199 -4.32 1.42 -17.71
CA GLU A 199 -5.15 1.96 -18.79
C GLU A 199 -6.63 1.69 -18.57
N THR A 200 -7.00 0.50 -18.07
CA THR A 200 -8.40 0.19 -17.71
C THR A 200 -8.96 1.18 -16.67
N VAL A 201 -8.15 1.60 -15.69
CA VAL A 201 -8.57 2.58 -14.69
C VAL A 201 -8.54 4.01 -15.27
N PHE A 202 -7.57 4.32 -16.13
CA PHE A 202 -7.47 5.64 -16.76
C PHE A 202 -8.64 5.92 -17.70
N GLU A 203 -9.08 4.92 -18.48
CA GLU A 203 -10.22 5.02 -19.40
C GLU A 203 -11.55 5.27 -18.69
N ALA A 204 -11.64 4.94 -17.39
CA ALA A 204 -12.80 5.26 -16.56
C ALA A 204 -12.76 6.71 -16.01
N GLU A 205 -11.72 7.49 -16.32
CA GLU A 205 -11.61 8.93 -16.05
C GLU A 205 -11.85 9.34 -14.58
N PRO A 206 -11.17 8.76 -13.58
CA PRO A 206 -11.32 9.21 -12.20
C PRO A 206 -10.93 10.68 -12.04
N ASP A 207 -11.65 11.43 -11.20
CA ASP A 207 -11.37 12.85 -10.95
C ASP A 207 -9.96 13.06 -10.37
N ILE A 208 -9.49 12.11 -9.55
CA ILE A 208 -8.11 12.06 -9.06
C ILE A 208 -7.58 10.64 -9.16
N PHE A 209 -6.45 10.47 -9.83
CA PHE A 209 -5.67 9.23 -9.82
C PHE A 209 -4.55 9.31 -8.78
N ASN A 210 -4.69 8.55 -7.71
CA ASN A 210 -3.75 8.49 -6.59
C ASN A 210 -2.97 7.18 -6.58
N HIS A 211 -1.64 7.28 -6.48
CA HIS A 211 -0.78 6.14 -6.19
C HIS A 211 0.35 6.55 -5.25
N ASN A 212 0.31 6.07 -4.01
CA ASN A 212 1.34 6.41 -3.02
C ASN A 212 2.69 5.72 -3.30
N VAL A 213 3.77 6.48 -3.17
CA VAL A 213 5.13 5.92 -3.04
C VAL A 213 5.46 5.50 -1.60
N GLU A 214 4.76 6.08 -0.61
CA GLU A 214 4.80 5.81 0.83
C GLU A 214 6.08 6.22 1.56
N THR A 215 7.26 6.04 0.96
CA THR A 215 8.55 6.35 1.60
C THR A 215 9.66 6.58 0.58
N VAL A 216 10.83 6.96 1.08
CA VAL A 216 12.05 7.25 0.30
C VAL A 216 12.67 5.98 -0.31
N PRO A 217 13.42 6.10 -1.42
CA PRO A 217 14.03 4.96 -2.11
C PRO A 217 14.90 4.08 -1.20
N SER A 218 15.65 4.67 -0.27
CA SER A 218 16.54 3.95 0.64
C SER A 218 15.81 3.00 1.61
N LEU A 219 14.54 3.33 1.94
CA LEU A 219 13.70 2.54 2.86
C LEU A 219 12.74 1.60 2.13
N TYR A 220 12.62 1.72 0.81
CA TYR A 220 11.56 1.07 0.04
C TYR A 220 11.50 -0.45 0.23
N ARG A 221 12.65 -1.14 0.21
CA ARG A 221 12.71 -2.60 0.41
C ARG A 221 12.29 -3.02 1.83
N ARG A 222 12.55 -2.18 2.83
CA ARG A 222 12.17 -2.42 4.24
C ARG A 222 10.67 -2.18 4.43
N VAL A 223 10.14 -1.12 3.83
CA VAL A 223 8.76 -0.65 4.03
C VAL A 223 7.77 -1.36 3.11
N ARG A 224 8.13 -1.60 1.85
CA ARG A 224 7.30 -2.19 0.78
C ARG A 224 8.06 -3.29 0.03
N PRO A 225 8.31 -4.46 0.63
CA PRO A 225 9.20 -5.47 0.06
C PRO A 225 8.78 -6.02 -1.31
N GLN A 226 7.49 -5.97 -1.65
CA GLN A 226 6.95 -6.39 -2.96
C GLN A 226 6.75 -5.26 -3.98
N ALA A 227 6.99 -4.00 -3.61
CA ALA A 227 6.83 -2.86 -4.54
C ALA A 227 8.20 -2.36 -5.02
N ASN A 228 8.21 -1.48 -6.02
CA ASN A 228 9.41 -0.79 -6.51
C ASN A 228 9.16 0.71 -6.66
N TYR A 229 10.12 1.55 -6.25
CA TYR A 229 9.98 3.02 -6.27
C TYR A 229 9.83 3.58 -7.68
N GLU A 230 10.74 3.22 -8.58
CA GLU A 230 10.72 3.65 -9.99
C GLU A 230 9.43 3.21 -10.69
N ARG A 231 8.93 2.01 -10.35
CA ARG A 231 7.63 1.52 -10.84
C ARG A 231 6.47 2.40 -10.37
N SER A 232 6.45 2.78 -9.10
CA SER A 232 5.40 3.65 -8.56
C SER A 232 5.42 5.03 -9.22
N LEU A 233 6.60 5.61 -9.44
CA LEU A 233 6.77 6.85 -10.22
C LEU A 233 6.27 6.67 -11.67
N LYS A 234 6.56 5.53 -12.29
CA LYS A 234 6.13 5.21 -13.66
C LYS A 234 4.60 5.16 -13.79
N VAL A 235 3.90 4.59 -12.81
CA VAL A 235 2.42 4.54 -12.79
C VAL A 235 1.83 5.95 -12.73
N LEU A 236 2.35 6.81 -11.84
CA LEU A 236 1.94 8.22 -11.74
C LEU A 236 2.20 8.98 -13.05
N LYS A 237 3.38 8.77 -13.65
CA LYS A 237 3.73 9.39 -14.92
C LYS A 237 2.77 9.00 -16.04
N TRP A 238 2.38 7.72 -16.13
CA TRP A 238 1.40 7.30 -17.12
C TRP A 238 0.05 7.98 -16.91
N ALA A 239 -0.45 8.03 -15.67
CA ALA A 239 -1.70 8.73 -15.38
C ALA A 239 -1.64 10.21 -15.80
N LYS A 240 -0.50 10.87 -15.56
CA LYS A 240 -0.29 12.26 -15.97
C LYS A 240 -0.22 12.44 -17.50
N GLU A 241 0.39 11.49 -18.21
CA GLU A 241 0.45 11.47 -19.67
C GLU A 241 -0.94 11.30 -20.31
N GLU A 242 -1.85 10.58 -19.64
CA GLU A 242 -3.27 10.47 -20.03
C GLU A 242 -4.11 11.70 -19.63
N GLY A 243 -3.51 12.70 -18.97
CA GLY A 243 -4.16 13.97 -18.62
C GLY A 243 -4.95 13.95 -17.32
N LEU A 244 -4.84 12.90 -16.51
CA LEU A 244 -5.51 12.81 -15.21
C LEU A 244 -4.84 13.73 -14.18
N ARG A 245 -5.63 14.19 -13.21
CA ARG A 245 -5.11 14.84 -12.01
C ARG A 245 -4.49 13.77 -11.11
N THR A 246 -3.22 13.95 -10.77
CA THR A 246 -2.41 12.92 -10.11
C THR A 246 -2.08 13.26 -8.67
N LYS A 247 -2.10 12.24 -7.81
CA LYS A 247 -1.84 12.37 -6.39
C LYS A 247 -0.90 11.29 -5.89
N SER A 248 -0.07 11.63 -4.93
CA SER A 248 0.76 10.66 -4.21
C SER A 248 0.97 11.07 -2.76
N GLY A 249 1.41 10.12 -1.95
CA GLY A 249 1.61 10.31 -0.53
C GLY A 249 2.85 9.63 -0.01
N ILE A 250 3.41 10.21 1.06
CA ILE A 250 4.46 9.62 1.87
C ILE A 250 4.09 9.66 3.35
N MET A 251 4.62 8.70 4.09
CA MET A 251 4.64 8.72 5.54
C MET A 251 6.05 9.03 6.03
N VAL A 252 6.14 9.98 6.97
CA VAL A 252 7.38 10.37 7.64
C VAL A 252 7.45 9.78 9.05
N GLY A 253 8.67 9.59 9.56
CA GLY A 253 8.96 8.93 10.84
C GLY A 253 9.34 7.45 10.71
N LEU A 254 9.65 6.97 9.51
CA LEU A 254 10.10 5.58 9.22
C LEU A 254 11.62 5.44 9.19
N GLY A 255 12.35 6.55 9.32
CA GLY A 255 13.82 6.61 9.38
C GLY A 255 14.46 7.42 8.27
N GLU A 256 13.64 8.06 7.43
CA GLU A 256 14.07 8.92 6.35
C GLU A 256 14.70 10.23 6.87
N THR A 257 15.59 10.80 6.07
CA THR A 257 16.13 12.15 6.28
C THR A 257 15.28 13.20 5.58
N LYS A 258 15.42 14.46 6.00
CA LYS A 258 14.70 15.58 5.34
C LYS A 258 15.15 15.72 3.89
N GLU A 259 16.44 15.53 3.63
CA GLU A 259 17.04 15.60 2.31
C GLU A 259 16.42 14.57 1.36
N GLU A 260 16.24 13.33 1.82
CA GLU A 260 15.56 12.29 1.01
C GLU A 260 14.08 12.62 0.75
N VAL A 261 13.39 13.27 1.69
CA VAL A 261 12.02 13.76 1.46
C VAL A 261 11.99 14.84 0.38
N LEU A 262 12.98 15.75 0.37
CA LEU A 262 13.11 16.76 -0.68
C LEU A 262 13.42 16.15 -2.06
N GLU A 263 14.21 15.08 -2.11
CA GLU A 263 14.47 14.33 -3.35
C GLU A 263 13.19 13.71 -3.92
N ILE A 264 12.29 13.17 -3.09
CA ILE A 264 10.96 12.72 -3.56
C ILE A 264 10.16 13.89 -4.15
N MET A 265 10.20 15.07 -3.51
CA MET A 265 9.50 16.24 -4.06
C MET A 265 10.03 16.63 -5.43
N ASP A 266 11.35 16.52 -5.65
CA ASP A 266 11.96 16.76 -6.96
C ASP A 266 11.48 15.71 -7.99
N ASP A 267 11.43 14.42 -7.62
CA ASP A 267 10.87 13.37 -8.49
C ASP A 267 9.39 13.63 -8.85
N PHE A 268 8.60 14.12 -7.89
CA PHE A 268 7.19 14.47 -8.11
C PHE A 268 7.02 15.67 -9.03
N VAL A 269 7.86 16.70 -8.88
CA VAL A 269 7.87 17.85 -9.80
C VAL A 269 8.27 17.43 -11.21
N ASP A 270 9.25 16.55 -11.36
CA ASP A 270 9.69 16.03 -12.66
C ASP A 270 8.58 15.25 -13.39
N ILE A 271 7.69 14.60 -12.65
CA ILE A 271 6.50 13.92 -13.19
C ILE A 271 5.36 14.92 -13.48
N GLY A 272 5.35 16.07 -12.81
CA GLY A 272 4.23 17.00 -12.82
C GLY A 272 3.08 16.57 -11.91
N LEU A 273 3.39 15.99 -10.75
CA LEU A 273 2.39 15.60 -9.76
C LEU A 273 1.58 16.81 -9.29
N ASP A 274 0.26 16.67 -9.19
CA ASP A 274 -0.62 17.77 -8.79
C ASP A 274 -0.74 17.86 -7.27
N VAL A 275 -0.97 16.73 -6.61
CA VAL A 275 -1.28 16.70 -5.17
C VAL A 275 -0.31 15.79 -4.42
N MET A 276 0.34 16.32 -3.39
CA MET A 276 1.19 15.56 -2.48
C MET A 276 0.59 15.52 -1.09
N THR A 277 0.57 14.34 -0.46
CA THR A 277 0.18 14.17 0.94
C THR A 277 1.37 13.73 1.80
N ILE A 278 1.53 14.33 2.98
CA ILE A 278 2.63 14.01 3.91
C ILE A 278 2.04 13.83 5.31
N GLY A 279 2.10 12.60 5.83
CA GLY A 279 1.55 12.24 7.14
C GLY A 279 2.57 11.59 8.07
N GLN A 280 2.34 11.66 9.39
CA GLN A 280 3.14 10.87 10.34
C GLN A 280 2.79 9.38 10.21
N TYR A 281 3.81 8.54 10.07
CA TYR A 281 3.67 7.10 10.23
C TYR A 281 3.22 6.76 11.65
N MET A 282 2.10 6.04 11.74
CA MET A 282 1.53 5.55 12.98
C MET A 282 1.57 4.03 12.96
N GLN A 283 2.36 3.43 13.86
CA GLN A 283 2.50 1.98 13.96
C GLN A 283 1.16 1.32 14.33
N PRO A 284 0.59 0.43 13.50
CA PRO A 284 -0.70 -0.21 13.79
C PRO A 284 -0.63 -1.20 14.96
N THR A 285 0.38 -2.07 14.99
CA THR A 285 0.61 -3.05 16.07
C THR A 285 2.10 -3.21 16.32
N GLU A 286 2.48 -3.84 17.43
CA GLU A 286 3.90 -4.06 17.76
C GLU A 286 4.68 -4.94 16.78
N HIS A 287 3.98 -5.64 15.88
CA HIS A 287 4.58 -6.47 14.83
C HIS A 287 4.88 -5.70 13.53
N HIS A 288 4.37 -4.47 13.40
CA HIS A 288 4.66 -3.59 12.27
C HIS A 288 5.96 -2.83 12.49
N LEU A 289 6.44 -2.16 11.45
CA LEU A 289 7.66 -1.35 11.53
C LEU A 289 7.60 -0.37 12.70
N PRO A 290 8.70 -0.19 13.43
CA PRO A 290 8.74 0.79 14.49
C PRO A 290 8.61 2.20 13.92
N VAL A 291 8.00 3.10 14.68
CA VAL A 291 8.22 4.53 14.48
C VAL A 291 9.68 4.83 14.86
N GLU A 292 10.45 5.42 13.96
CA GLU A 292 11.84 5.84 14.20
C GLU A 292 11.89 7.28 14.75
N ALA A 293 10.98 8.15 14.30
CA ALA A 293 10.87 9.53 14.78
C ALA A 293 9.41 10.03 14.81
N TRP A 294 9.09 10.83 15.83
CA TRP A 294 7.90 11.65 15.85
C TRP A 294 8.25 13.02 15.30
N ILE A 295 7.75 13.32 14.10
CA ILE A 295 8.03 14.58 13.42
C ILE A 295 7.19 15.71 14.06
N GLU A 296 7.83 16.85 14.29
CA GLU A 296 7.18 18.02 14.89
C GLU A 296 6.25 18.70 13.86
N PRO A 297 5.09 19.25 14.27
CA PRO A 297 4.14 19.92 13.37
C PRO A 297 4.76 20.97 12.46
N GLU A 298 5.71 21.75 12.97
CA GLU A 298 6.40 22.82 12.24
C GLU A 298 7.22 22.29 11.04
N VAL A 299 7.64 21.01 11.10
CA VAL A 299 8.31 20.36 9.97
C VAL A 299 7.32 20.00 8.86
N PHE A 300 6.08 19.64 9.21
CA PHE A 300 5.01 19.43 8.23
C PHE A 300 4.64 20.74 7.53
N ASP A 301 4.52 21.84 8.28
CA ASP A 301 4.28 23.18 7.71
C ASP A 301 5.41 23.58 6.75
N TRP A 302 6.66 23.27 7.12
CA TRP A 302 7.81 23.51 6.26
C TRP A 302 7.79 22.63 5.00
N TYR A 303 7.44 21.35 5.11
CA TYR A 303 7.31 20.48 3.94
C TYR A 303 6.25 20.99 2.96
N LYS A 304 5.11 21.49 3.46
CA LYS A 304 4.07 22.11 2.64
C LYS A 304 4.63 23.27 1.82
N GLN A 305 5.24 24.23 2.50
CA GLN A 305 5.83 25.42 1.86
C GLN A 305 6.85 25.04 0.80
N VAL A 306 7.76 24.11 1.11
CA VAL A 306 8.81 23.71 0.17
C VAL A 306 8.25 22.96 -1.04
N GLY A 307 7.28 22.05 -0.85
CA GLY A 307 6.67 21.32 -1.95
C GLY A 307 5.91 22.24 -2.92
N GLU A 308 5.14 23.20 -2.38
CA GLU A 308 4.44 24.22 -3.17
C GLU A 308 5.44 25.17 -3.90
N GLU A 309 6.51 25.60 -3.21
CA GLU A 309 7.57 26.43 -3.81
C GLU A 309 8.34 25.72 -4.94
N LYS A 310 8.50 24.38 -4.84
CA LYS A 310 9.13 23.56 -5.87
C LYS A 310 8.24 23.37 -7.11
N GLY A 311 6.92 23.54 -6.98
CA GLY A 311 5.97 23.52 -8.10
C GLY A 311 4.90 22.43 -8.04
N ILE A 312 4.69 21.78 -6.89
CA ILE A 312 3.53 20.91 -6.67
C ILE A 312 2.29 21.79 -6.44
N ASP A 313 1.19 21.54 -7.15
CA ASP A 313 -0.01 22.40 -7.13
C ASP A 313 -0.65 22.47 -5.73
N HIS A 314 -0.76 21.33 -5.04
CA HIS A 314 -1.28 21.27 -3.69
C HIS A 314 -0.47 20.33 -2.79
N VAL A 315 -0.10 20.79 -1.59
CA VAL A 315 0.53 19.94 -0.58
C VAL A 315 -0.30 19.93 0.70
N GLU A 316 -0.84 18.75 1.01
CA GLU A 316 -1.55 18.48 2.26
C GLU A 316 -0.56 17.79 3.22
N SER A 317 -0.19 18.47 4.31
CA SER A 317 0.92 18.06 5.16
C SER A 317 0.61 18.39 6.61
N SER A 318 0.41 17.35 7.41
CA SER A 318 0.20 17.46 8.84
C SER A 318 0.49 16.12 9.52
N PRO A 319 0.67 16.08 10.86
CA PRO A 319 0.85 14.83 11.57
C PRO A 319 -0.29 13.82 11.36
N LEU A 320 -1.52 14.30 11.12
CA LEU A 320 -2.71 13.46 10.96
C LEU A 320 -3.08 13.19 9.50
N THR A 321 -2.42 13.83 8.54
CA THR A 321 -2.72 13.67 7.12
C THR A 321 -2.64 12.20 6.71
N ARG A 322 -3.59 11.81 5.87
CA ARG A 322 -3.67 10.51 5.19
C ARG A 322 -3.97 10.81 3.73
N SER A 323 -3.73 9.84 2.85
CA SER A 323 -4.00 10.03 1.42
C SER A 323 -5.42 10.49 1.13
N SER A 324 -6.42 10.02 1.88
CA SER A 324 -7.82 10.45 1.70
C SER A 324 -8.29 11.57 2.64
N TYR A 325 -7.38 12.16 3.42
CA TYR A 325 -7.75 13.29 4.29
C TYR A 325 -7.95 14.55 3.46
N HIS A 326 -9.10 15.21 3.63
CA HIS A 326 -9.53 16.40 2.88
C HIS A 326 -9.49 16.21 1.36
N ALA A 327 -9.73 14.98 0.88
CA ALA A 327 -9.65 14.62 -0.54
C ALA A 327 -10.58 15.46 -1.43
N GLU A 328 -11.73 15.85 -0.91
CA GLU A 328 -12.71 16.72 -1.58
C GLU A 328 -12.15 18.11 -1.95
N GLU A 329 -11.12 18.57 -1.26
CA GLU A 329 -10.47 19.87 -1.53
C GLU A 329 -9.43 19.77 -2.66
N HIS A 330 -9.12 18.56 -3.10
CA HIS A 330 -8.07 18.29 -4.08
C HIS A 330 -8.57 18.11 -5.50
N VAL A 331 -9.89 18.10 -5.74
CA VAL A 331 -10.51 17.90 -7.06
C VAL A 331 -10.20 19.05 -8.01
#